data_AF-G8PUP5-F1
#
_entry.id   AF-G8PUP5-F1
#
_cell.length_a   1.000
_cell.length_b   1.000
_cell.length_c   1.000
_cell.angle_alpha   90.00
_cell.angle_beta   90.00
_cell.angle_gamma   90.00
#
_symmetry.space_group_name_H-M   'P 1'
#
loop_
_entity.id
_entity.type
_entity.pdbx_description
1 polymer ?
#
loop_
_entity_poly.entity_id
_entity_poly.type
_entity_poly.pdbx_seq_one_letter_code
_entity_poly.pdbx_strand_id
1 'polypeptide(L)'
;MQIDHLSQYFSNGFSIENGQQVHAQLVTFEEWMERPEVRDSWIRTTQDGFDRNMKYLDEATAHYQAVQDMMPRWIQQDKERLAKAQSNLAQAQTPEDRAVYQLHVDAAQKELDHLYGVKRKMNDPDYKLEWMEQRGYFDNVAQFLPGQSSEQVKQSYLAGDDLRKDFNALEALLTSEVFLPAHALTLPPPIVWSGDSSKHANIGHPA
;
A
#
# COMPACT_ATOMS: atom_id res chain seq x y z
N MET A 1 -27.02 10.12 -23.68
CA MET A 1 -26.67 9.78 -22.29
C MET A 1 -25.88 8.49 -22.36
N GLN A 2 -24.55 8.59 -22.39
CA GLN A 2 -23.61 7.46 -22.43
C GLN A 2 -23.42 7.01 -20.99
N ILE A 3 -23.72 5.74 -20.70
CA ILE A 3 -23.37 5.10 -19.44
C ILE A 3 -22.26 4.11 -19.77
N ASP A 4 -21.11 4.32 -19.13
CA ASP A 4 -19.85 3.63 -19.35
C ASP A 4 -19.93 2.12 -19.15
N HIS A 5 -19.30 1.39 -20.07
CA HIS A 5 -19.37 -0.05 -20.29
C HIS A 5 -18.46 -0.89 -19.36
N LEU A 6 -18.19 -0.46 -18.12
CA LEU A 6 -17.22 -1.13 -17.25
C LEU A 6 -17.81 -1.84 -16.03
N SER A 7 -19.12 -1.80 -15.82
CA SER A 7 -19.76 -2.38 -14.62
C SER A 7 -20.18 -3.85 -14.75
N GLN A 8 -19.75 -4.59 -15.79
CA GLN A 8 -20.34 -5.90 -16.11
C GLN A 8 -19.51 -7.13 -15.74
N TYR A 9 -18.37 -6.97 -15.08
CA TYR A 9 -17.50 -8.11 -14.83
C TYR A 9 -17.53 -8.53 -13.36
N PHE A 10 -18.32 -9.60 -13.13
CA PHE A 10 -18.24 -10.62 -12.08
C PHE A 10 -19.20 -10.52 -10.87
N SER A 11 -20.13 -11.46 -10.79
CA SER A 11 -20.12 -12.58 -9.81
C SER A 11 -21.40 -13.42 -9.97
N ASN A 12 -21.27 -14.75 -9.97
CA ASN A 12 -22.36 -15.75 -9.95
C ASN A 12 -23.10 -16.10 -11.27
N GLY A 13 -22.53 -15.84 -12.46
CA GLY A 13 -23.14 -16.31 -13.73
C GLY A 13 -24.36 -15.51 -14.20
N PHE A 14 -24.47 -14.27 -13.72
CA PHE A 14 -25.51 -13.35 -14.13
C PHE A 14 -24.94 -11.95 -14.38
N SER A 15 -25.45 -11.30 -15.43
CA SER A 15 -25.26 -9.87 -15.69
C SER A 15 -26.61 -9.17 -15.61
N ILE A 16 -26.62 -7.85 -15.41
CA ILE A 16 -27.83 -7.05 -15.50
C ILE A 16 -27.75 -6.20 -16.77
N GLU A 17 -28.65 -6.46 -17.72
CA GLU A 17 -28.86 -5.63 -18.91
C GLU A 17 -30.27 -5.04 -18.88
N ASN A 18 -30.39 -3.72 -18.99
CA ASN A 18 -31.67 -2.99 -18.96
C ASN A 18 -32.58 -3.35 -17.76
N GLY A 19 -31.99 -3.61 -16.60
CA GLY A 19 -32.72 -3.97 -15.38
C GLY A 19 -33.24 -5.42 -15.34
N GLN A 20 -32.87 -6.26 -16.32
CA GLN A 20 -33.17 -7.68 -16.32
C GLN A 20 -31.91 -8.50 -16.05
N GLN A 21 -32.07 -9.56 -15.25
CA GLN A 21 -31.03 -10.54 -14.99
C GLN A 21 -30.87 -11.42 -16.23
N VAL A 22 -29.74 -11.28 -16.92
CA VAL A 22 -29.38 -12.09 -18.08
C VAL A 22 -28.37 -13.13 -17.63
N HIS A 23 -28.55 -14.38 -18.05
CA HIS A 23 -27.59 -15.44 -17.78
C HIS A 23 -26.31 -15.15 -18.57
N ALA A 24 -25.24 -14.78 -17.85
CA ALA A 24 -23.94 -14.58 -18.44
C ALA A 24 -23.21 -15.92 -18.37
N GLN A 25 -22.75 -16.44 -19.52
CA GLN A 25 -21.92 -17.64 -19.51
C GLN A 25 -20.72 -17.41 -18.59
N LEU A 26 -20.55 -18.30 -17.61
CA LEU A 26 -19.36 -18.36 -16.78
C LEU A 26 -18.23 -18.83 -17.68
N VAL A 27 -17.42 -17.88 -18.15
CA VAL A 27 -16.24 -18.14 -18.97
C VAL A 27 -15.08 -18.48 -18.03
N THR A 28 -14.40 -19.60 -18.25
CA THR A 28 -13.24 -20.00 -17.42
C THR A 28 -12.04 -19.09 -17.68
N PHE A 29 -11.03 -19.16 -16.80
CA PHE A 29 -9.79 -18.41 -17.02
C PHE A 29 -9.12 -18.80 -18.34
N GLU A 30 -9.09 -20.09 -18.64
CA GLU A 30 -8.54 -20.62 -19.89
C GLU A 30 -9.28 -20.06 -21.11
N GLU A 31 -10.63 -20.04 -21.07
CA GLU A 31 -11.45 -19.48 -22.14
C GLU A 31 -11.29 -17.95 -22.30
N TRP A 32 -10.98 -17.23 -21.22
CA TRP A 32 -10.59 -15.81 -21.31
C TRP A 32 -9.21 -15.63 -21.93
N MET A 33 -8.26 -16.50 -21.61
CA MET A 33 -6.90 -16.48 -22.15
C MET A 33 -6.83 -16.90 -23.63
N GLU A 34 -7.86 -17.59 -24.14
CA GLU A 34 -8.02 -17.86 -25.58
C GLU A 34 -8.37 -16.61 -26.40
N ARG A 35 -8.92 -15.56 -25.78
CA ARG A 35 -9.28 -14.30 -26.43
C ARG A 35 -8.05 -13.38 -26.50
N PRO A 36 -7.48 -13.11 -27.70
CA PRO A 36 -6.23 -12.36 -27.80
C PRO A 36 -6.29 -10.97 -27.14
N GLU A 37 -7.39 -10.25 -27.31
CA GLU A 37 -7.57 -8.90 -26.76
C GLU A 37 -7.60 -8.87 -25.23
N VAL A 38 -8.11 -9.91 -24.58
CA VAL A 38 -8.17 -10.02 -23.12
C VAL A 38 -6.82 -10.48 -22.59
N ARG A 39 -6.28 -11.57 -23.17
CA ARG A 39 -4.96 -12.11 -22.82
C ARG A 39 -3.88 -11.03 -22.92
N ASP A 40 -3.81 -10.33 -24.05
CA ASP A 40 -2.76 -9.34 -24.29
C ASP A 40 -2.92 -8.13 -23.36
N SER A 41 -4.16 -7.76 -23.01
CA SER A 41 -4.44 -6.71 -22.02
C SER A 41 -3.99 -7.10 -20.60
N TRP A 42 -4.21 -8.36 -20.22
CA TRP A 42 -3.79 -8.88 -18.91
C TRP A 42 -2.27 -9.02 -18.82
N ILE A 43 -1.63 -9.55 -19.86
CA ILE A 43 -0.15 -9.59 -19.96
C ILE A 43 0.43 -8.17 -19.79
N ARG A 44 -0.12 -7.18 -20.50
CA ARG A 44 0.31 -5.78 -20.36
C ARG A 44 0.10 -5.26 -18.94
N THR A 45 -1.04 -5.55 -18.32
CA THR A 45 -1.34 -5.10 -16.95
C THR A 45 -0.36 -5.71 -15.94
N THR A 46 0.00 -6.99 -16.11
CA THR A 46 1.02 -7.68 -15.30
C THR A 46 2.40 -7.06 -15.49
N GLN A 47 2.79 -6.77 -16.74
CA GLN A 47 4.04 -6.05 -17.05
C GLN A 47 4.09 -4.67 -16.38
N ASP A 48 3.04 -3.84 -16.56
CA ASP A 48 2.95 -2.51 -15.98
C ASP A 48 3.00 -2.55 -14.44
N GLY A 49 2.38 -3.59 -13.85
CA GLY A 49 2.40 -3.84 -12.41
C GLY A 49 3.80 -4.17 -11.91
N PHE A 50 4.51 -5.07 -12.58
CA PHE A 50 5.90 -5.40 -12.26
C PHE A 50 6.82 -4.19 -12.40
N ASP A 51 6.76 -3.48 -13.53
CA ASP A 51 7.61 -2.31 -13.80
C ASP A 51 7.41 -1.20 -12.76
N ARG A 52 6.16 -0.99 -12.32
CA ARG A 52 5.85 -0.04 -11.24
C ARG A 52 6.49 -0.45 -9.92
N ASN A 53 6.39 -1.71 -9.54
CA ASN A 53 6.96 -2.19 -8.27
C ASN A 53 8.50 -2.25 -8.31
N MET A 54 9.08 -2.57 -9.46
CA MET A 54 10.52 -2.44 -9.68
C MET A 54 10.99 -0.99 -9.56
N LYS A 55 10.27 -0.04 -10.17
CA LYS A 55 10.56 1.40 -10.00
C LYS A 55 10.52 1.80 -8.53
N TYR A 56 9.50 1.35 -7.79
CA TYR A 56 9.40 1.61 -6.36
C TYR A 56 10.55 1.02 -5.56
N LEU A 57 11.00 -0.19 -5.89
CA LEU A 57 12.17 -0.83 -5.27
C LEU A 57 13.48 -0.07 -5.59
N ASP A 58 13.67 0.35 -6.84
CA ASP A 58 14.82 1.16 -7.26
C ASP A 58 14.87 2.51 -6.53
N GLU A 59 13.70 3.15 -6.36
CA GLU A 59 13.54 4.43 -5.66
C GLU A 59 13.49 4.28 -4.13
N ALA A 60 13.46 3.07 -3.58
CA ALA A 60 13.24 2.84 -2.15
C ALA A 60 14.30 3.50 -1.26
N THR A 61 15.57 3.48 -1.68
CA THR A 61 16.65 4.17 -0.95
C THR A 61 16.46 5.70 -1.01
N ALA A 62 16.01 6.24 -2.14
CA ALA A 62 15.72 7.68 -2.25
C ALA A 62 14.52 8.08 -1.40
N HIS A 63 13.48 7.24 -1.34
CA HIS A 63 12.34 7.46 -0.43
C HIS A 63 12.78 7.45 1.03
N TYR A 64 13.61 6.49 1.44
CA TYR A 64 14.17 6.45 2.80
C TYR A 64 14.95 7.74 3.13
N GLN A 65 15.81 8.19 2.23
CA GLN A 65 16.56 9.44 2.40
C GLN A 65 15.63 10.66 2.51
N ALA A 66 14.61 10.75 1.65
CA ALA A 66 13.64 11.84 1.70
C ALA A 66 12.90 11.90 3.05
N VAL A 67 12.57 10.74 3.63
CA VAL A 67 11.99 10.66 4.97
C VAL A 67 12.97 11.13 6.04
N GLN A 68 14.25 10.73 5.96
CA GLN A 68 15.30 11.21 6.88
C GLN A 68 15.44 12.74 6.80
N ASP A 69 15.43 13.31 5.59
CA ASP A 69 15.59 14.74 5.36
C ASP A 69 14.37 15.55 5.84
N MET A 70 13.16 14.99 5.73
CA MET A 70 11.93 15.63 6.22
C MET A 70 11.75 15.53 7.74
N MET A 71 12.38 14.54 8.39
CA MET A 71 12.20 14.24 9.82
C MET A 71 12.38 15.47 10.75
N PRO A 72 13.42 16.32 10.59
CA PRO A 72 13.58 17.51 11.44
C PRO A 72 12.41 18.49 11.31
N ARG A 73 11.88 18.65 10.09
CA ARG A 73 10.74 19.55 9.83
C ARG A 73 9.47 19.03 10.48
N TRP A 74 9.18 17.73 10.36
CA TRP A 74 7.99 17.13 10.99
C TRP A 74 8.05 17.22 12.52
N ILE A 75 9.22 16.96 13.12
CA ILE A 75 9.44 17.13 14.56
C ILE A 75 9.16 18.57 14.99
N GLN A 76 9.63 19.56 14.22
CA GLN A 76 9.40 20.97 14.54
C GLN A 76 7.91 21.33 14.48
N GLN A 77 7.21 20.89 13.43
CA GLN A 77 5.76 21.09 13.30
C GLN A 77 4.97 20.47 14.45
N ASP A 78 5.39 19.29 14.93
CA ASP A 78 4.72 18.64 16.06
C ASP A 78 5.01 19.27 17.41
N LYS A 79 6.20 19.83 17.60
CA LYS A 79 6.48 20.68 18.77
C LYS A 79 5.59 21.91 18.80
N GLU A 80 5.41 22.59 17.67
CA GLU A 80 4.55 23.78 17.58
C GLU A 80 3.08 23.42 17.84
N ARG A 81 2.61 22.30 17.30
CA ARG A 81 1.26 21.78 17.55
C ARG A 81 1.06 21.45 19.03
N LEU A 82 2.03 20.77 19.67
CA LEU A 82 1.98 20.45 21.10
C LEU A 82 1.92 21.72 21.94
N ALA A 83 2.79 22.71 21.66
CA ALA A 83 2.79 23.98 22.37
C ALA A 83 1.45 24.73 22.25
N LYS A 84 0.83 24.70 21.06
CA LYS A 84 -0.50 25.28 20.84
C LYS A 84 -1.58 24.54 21.64
N ALA A 85 -1.56 23.20 21.65
CA ALA A 85 -2.51 22.40 22.42
C ALA A 85 -2.39 22.67 23.93
N GLN A 86 -1.16 22.77 24.44
CA GLN A 86 -0.88 23.13 25.83
C GLN A 86 -1.37 24.54 26.17
N SER A 87 -1.17 25.51 25.28
CA SER A 87 -1.68 26.87 25.45
C SER A 87 -3.21 26.90 25.53
N ASN A 88 -3.90 26.15 24.65
CA ASN A 88 -5.35 26.08 24.66
C ASN A 88 -5.88 25.41 25.94
N LEU A 89 -5.23 24.35 26.42
CA LEU A 89 -5.56 23.70 27.68
C LEU A 89 -5.43 24.67 28.87
N ALA A 90 -4.37 25.48 28.90
CA ALA A 90 -4.16 26.48 29.96
C ALA A 90 -5.24 27.59 29.95
N GLN A 91 -5.80 27.90 28.78
CA GLN A 91 -6.86 28.91 28.60
C GLN A 91 -8.28 28.34 28.80
N ALA A 92 -8.44 27.02 28.89
CA ALA A 92 -9.73 26.37 28.99
C ALA A 92 -10.43 26.66 30.33
N GLN A 93 -11.64 27.20 30.23
CA GLN A 93 -12.44 27.67 31.37
C GLN A 93 -13.44 26.62 31.88
N THR A 94 -13.85 25.68 31.01
CA THR A 94 -14.81 24.62 31.35
C THR A 94 -14.11 23.26 31.52
N PRO A 95 -14.64 22.36 32.36
CA PRO A 95 -14.17 20.98 32.45
C PRO A 95 -14.22 20.23 31.11
N GLU A 96 -15.25 20.48 30.31
CA GLU A 96 -15.44 19.85 29.00
C GLU A 96 -14.36 20.28 28.00
N ASP A 97 -14.07 21.58 27.91
CA ASP A 97 -13.00 22.11 27.05
C ASP A 97 -11.63 21.58 27.50
N ARG A 98 -11.39 21.50 28.81
CA ARG A 98 -10.15 20.93 29.36
C ARG A 98 -9.97 19.47 28.95
N ALA A 99 -11.02 18.67 29.00
CA ALA A 99 -10.95 17.27 28.56
C ALA A 99 -10.60 17.16 27.06
N VAL A 100 -11.22 17.99 26.21
CA VAL A 100 -10.93 18.02 24.77
C VAL A 100 -9.48 18.46 24.51
N TYR A 101 -9.02 19.54 25.12
CA TYR A 101 -7.65 20.01 24.91
C TYR A 101 -6.60 19.07 25.49
N GLN A 102 -6.91 18.34 26.58
CA GLN A 102 -6.05 17.29 27.09
C GLN A 102 -5.85 16.17 26.06
N LEU A 103 -6.93 15.71 25.38
CA LEU A 103 -6.80 14.73 24.30
C LEU A 103 -5.91 15.24 23.16
N HIS A 104 -6.00 16.53 22.81
CA HIS A 104 -5.12 17.12 21.79
C HIS A 104 -3.65 17.19 22.22
N VAL A 105 -3.37 17.47 23.50
CA VAL A 105 -2.01 17.41 24.05
C VAL A 105 -1.48 15.99 24.00
N ASP A 106 -2.26 15.02 24.46
CA ASP A 106 -1.86 13.60 24.51
C ASP A 106 -1.60 13.06 23.10
N ALA A 107 -2.47 13.39 22.14
CA ALA A 107 -2.27 13.04 20.73
C ALA A 107 -1.02 13.69 20.16
N ALA A 108 -0.81 15.00 20.35
CA ALA A 108 0.37 15.69 19.84
C ALA A 108 1.68 15.16 20.44
N GLN A 109 1.67 14.81 21.73
CA GLN A 109 2.81 14.21 22.41
C GLN A 109 3.11 12.81 21.86
N LYS A 110 2.09 11.97 21.68
CA LYS A 110 2.24 10.62 21.11
C LYS A 110 2.86 10.66 19.70
N GLU A 111 2.42 11.58 18.86
CA GLU A 111 2.98 11.77 17.51
C GLU A 111 4.46 12.19 17.55
N LEU A 112 4.78 13.15 18.41
CA LEU A 112 6.13 13.66 18.57
C LEU A 112 7.08 12.56 19.08
N ASP A 113 6.63 11.76 20.05
CA ASP A 113 7.38 10.63 20.59
C ASP A 113 7.60 9.54 19.52
N HIS A 114 6.59 9.27 18.68
CA HIS A 114 6.72 8.38 17.54
C HIS A 114 7.80 8.86 16.56
N LEU A 115 7.78 10.14 16.16
CA LEU A 115 8.79 10.71 15.27
C LEU A 115 10.20 10.62 15.87
N TYR A 116 10.35 10.85 17.18
CA TYR A 116 11.63 10.67 17.85
C TYR A 116 12.08 9.20 17.89
N GLY A 117 11.14 8.27 18.07
CA GLY A 117 11.38 6.84 17.98
C GLY A 117 11.90 6.42 16.60
N VAL A 118 11.21 6.86 15.53
CA VAL A 118 11.63 6.59 14.15
C VAL A 118 12.97 7.24 13.84
N LYS A 119 13.19 8.51 14.22
CA LYS A 119 14.47 9.19 14.03
C LYS A 119 15.62 8.44 14.71
N ARG A 120 15.39 7.86 15.89
CA ARG A 120 16.40 7.05 16.58
C ARG A 120 16.70 5.77 15.79
N LYS A 121 15.67 5.06 15.31
CA LYS A 121 15.85 3.89 14.44
C LYS A 121 16.60 4.23 13.16
N MET A 122 16.36 5.40 12.56
CA MET A 122 17.06 5.85 11.35
C MET A 122 18.56 6.09 11.52
N ASN A 123 19.08 6.13 12.75
CA ASN A 123 20.52 6.17 13.01
C ASN A 123 21.15 4.77 13.00
N ASP A 124 20.35 3.71 13.02
CA ASP A 124 20.81 2.34 12.84
C ASP A 124 21.14 2.12 11.35
N PRO A 125 22.38 1.70 11.00
CA PRO A 125 22.77 1.47 9.62
C PRO A 125 21.93 0.40 8.91
N ASP A 126 21.37 -0.56 9.65
CA ASP A 126 20.62 -1.68 9.08
C ASP A 126 19.12 -1.37 8.93
N TYR A 127 18.62 -0.33 9.61
CA TYR A 127 17.20 0.02 9.60
C TYR A 127 16.66 0.41 8.22
N LYS A 128 17.52 0.83 7.28
CA LYS A 128 17.09 1.09 5.89
C LYS A 128 16.47 -0.15 5.25
N LEU A 129 17.09 -1.33 5.45
CA LEU A 129 16.57 -2.58 4.89
C LEU A 129 15.30 -3.03 5.62
N GLU A 130 15.28 -2.95 6.96
CA GLU A 130 14.08 -3.21 7.75
C GLU A 130 12.91 -2.29 7.31
N TRP A 131 13.20 -1.01 7.04
CA TRP A 131 12.21 -0.06 6.56
C TRP A 131 11.67 -0.43 5.17
N MET A 132 12.55 -0.92 4.27
CA MET A 132 12.13 -1.38 2.96
C MET A 132 11.25 -2.64 3.04
N GLU A 133 11.58 -3.57 3.94
CA GLU A 133 10.78 -4.76 4.24
C GLU A 133 9.41 -4.38 4.81
N GLN A 134 9.37 -3.46 5.79
CA GLN A 134 8.13 -2.97 6.40
C GLN A 134 7.21 -2.26 5.40
N ARG A 135 7.77 -1.75 4.30
CA ARG A 135 7.03 -1.13 3.19
C ARG A 135 6.58 -2.14 2.13
N GLY A 136 6.96 -3.41 2.27
CA GLY A 136 6.61 -4.48 1.34
C GLY A 136 7.28 -4.35 -0.02
N TYR A 137 8.39 -3.61 -0.18
CA TYR A 137 9.02 -3.45 -1.50
C TYR A 137 9.43 -4.81 -2.10
N PHE A 138 9.91 -5.73 -1.27
CA PHE A 138 10.30 -7.08 -1.72
C PHE A 138 9.08 -7.98 -1.98
N ASP A 139 8.07 -7.95 -1.11
CA ASP A 139 6.81 -8.70 -1.30
C ASP A 139 6.10 -8.29 -2.60
N ASN A 140 6.05 -6.99 -2.85
CA ASN A 140 5.41 -6.40 -4.02
C ASN A 140 6.10 -6.77 -5.34
N VAL A 141 7.37 -7.14 -5.32
CA VAL A 141 8.09 -7.66 -6.48
C VAL A 141 7.96 -9.19 -6.56
N ALA A 142 8.06 -9.88 -5.42
CA ALA A 142 7.95 -11.34 -5.34
C ALA A 142 6.62 -11.87 -5.91
N GLN A 143 5.51 -11.14 -5.76
CA GLN A 143 4.22 -11.53 -6.33
C GLN A 143 4.22 -11.69 -7.87
N PHE A 144 5.22 -11.11 -8.56
CA PHE A 144 5.39 -11.19 -10.01
C PHE A 144 6.50 -12.16 -10.45
N LEU A 145 7.24 -12.77 -9.53
CA LEU A 145 8.36 -13.66 -9.80
C LEU A 145 8.02 -15.07 -9.31
N PRO A 146 7.42 -15.92 -10.17
CA PRO A 146 6.96 -17.25 -9.79
C PRO A 146 8.08 -18.09 -9.19
N GLY A 147 7.81 -18.71 -8.03
CA GLY A 147 8.80 -19.51 -7.32
C GLY A 147 9.85 -18.71 -6.54
N GLN A 148 9.76 -17.38 -6.50
CA GLN A 148 10.58 -16.55 -5.62
C GLN A 148 9.79 -16.06 -4.41
N SER A 149 10.37 -16.25 -3.23
CA SER A 149 9.94 -15.62 -1.98
C SER A 149 10.48 -14.20 -1.86
N SER A 150 9.84 -13.39 -1.03
CA SER A 150 10.29 -12.04 -0.67
C SER A 150 11.75 -12.01 -0.19
N GLU A 151 12.17 -13.00 0.59
CA GLU A 151 13.56 -13.11 1.05
C GLU A 151 14.52 -13.38 -0.11
N GLN A 152 14.15 -14.21 -1.09
CA GLN A 152 14.99 -14.44 -2.27
C GLN A 152 15.12 -13.17 -3.14
N VAL A 153 14.03 -12.41 -3.29
CA VAL A 153 14.05 -11.12 -3.99
C VAL A 153 14.98 -10.14 -3.27
N LYS A 154 14.87 -10.06 -1.95
CA LYS A 154 15.76 -9.24 -1.11
C LYS A 154 17.22 -9.65 -1.26
N GLN A 155 17.54 -10.94 -1.20
CA GLN A 155 18.92 -11.40 -1.35
C GLN A 155 19.48 -11.07 -2.74
N SER A 156 18.67 -11.20 -3.80
CA SER A 156 19.06 -10.81 -5.16
C SER A 156 19.28 -9.30 -5.28
N TYR A 157 18.41 -8.48 -4.67
CA TYR A 157 18.58 -7.03 -4.58
C TYR A 157 19.90 -6.66 -3.87
N LEU A 158 20.20 -7.30 -2.75
CA LEU A 158 21.45 -7.09 -2.00
C LEU A 158 22.69 -7.53 -2.77
N ALA A 159 22.58 -8.57 -3.61
CA ALA A 159 23.63 -9.02 -4.50
C ALA A 159 23.84 -8.09 -5.72
N GLY A 160 22.91 -7.15 -5.97
CA GLY A 160 22.92 -6.28 -7.14
C GLY A 160 22.48 -6.99 -8.43
N ASP A 161 21.74 -8.09 -8.29
CA ASP A 161 21.20 -8.83 -9.43
C ASP A 161 20.05 -8.05 -10.10
N ASP A 162 19.97 -8.17 -11.43
CA ASP A 162 18.83 -7.62 -12.18
C ASP A 162 17.62 -8.56 -12.09
N LEU A 163 16.70 -8.25 -11.17
CA LEU A 163 15.44 -8.97 -10.97
C LEU A 163 14.53 -8.98 -12.22
N ARG A 164 14.77 -8.11 -13.20
CA ARG A 164 13.99 -8.05 -14.45
C ARG A 164 14.31 -9.18 -15.39
N LYS A 165 15.50 -9.78 -15.29
CA LYS A 165 15.97 -10.84 -16.20
C LYS A 165 15.13 -12.12 -16.08
N ASP A 166 14.55 -12.34 -14.89
CA ASP A 166 13.79 -13.54 -14.54
C ASP A 166 12.27 -13.31 -14.66
N PHE A 167 11.84 -12.11 -15.10
CA PHE A 167 10.43 -11.79 -15.20
C PHE A 167 9.82 -12.22 -16.54
N ASN A 168 8.69 -12.92 -16.46
CA ASN A 168 7.83 -13.24 -17.60
C ASN A 168 6.37 -12.93 -17.25
N ALA A 169 5.79 -11.93 -17.90
CA ALA A 169 4.43 -11.46 -17.60
C ALA A 169 3.35 -12.54 -17.82
N LEU A 170 3.52 -13.42 -18.82
CA LEU A 170 2.58 -14.51 -19.05
C LEU A 170 2.71 -15.58 -17.95
N GLU A 171 3.93 -15.98 -17.61
CA GLU A 171 4.17 -16.95 -16.54
C GLU A 171 3.63 -16.43 -15.20
N ALA A 172 3.97 -15.19 -14.85
CA ALA A 172 3.47 -14.53 -13.64
C ALA A 172 1.94 -14.46 -13.59
N LEU A 173 1.28 -14.16 -14.72
CA LEU A 173 -0.18 -14.16 -14.82
C LEU A 173 -0.77 -15.55 -14.59
N LEU A 174 -0.15 -16.60 -15.15
CA LEU A 174 -0.64 -17.98 -15.07
C LEU A 174 -0.43 -18.61 -13.68
N THR A 175 0.60 -18.19 -12.95
CA THR A 175 0.93 -18.73 -11.61
C THR A 175 0.39 -17.89 -10.47
N SER A 176 -0.09 -16.68 -10.75
CA SER A 176 -0.60 -15.78 -9.71
C SER A 176 -1.99 -16.21 -9.25
N GLU A 177 -2.10 -16.56 -7.98
CA GLU A 177 -3.38 -16.85 -7.32
C GLU A 177 -4.34 -15.64 -7.32
N VAL A 178 -3.82 -14.43 -7.53
CA VAL A 178 -4.57 -13.16 -7.53
C VAL A 178 -5.45 -12.98 -8.78
N PHE A 179 -5.09 -13.63 -9.90
CA PHE A 179 -5.81 -13.51 -11.17
C PHE A 179 -6.68 -14.72 -11.52
N LEU A 180 -6.76 -15.72 -10.63
CA LEU A 180 -7.66 -16.86 -10.79
C LEU A 180 -9.10 -16.46 -10.44
N PRO A 181 -10.12 -16.82 -11.25
CA PRO A 181 -11.53 -16.48 -11.02
C PRO A 181 -12.09 -16.95 -9.67
N ALA A 182 -11.47 -17.96 -9.04
CA ALA A 182 -11.84 -18.44 -7.72
C ALA A 182 -11.48 -17.47 -6.58
N HIS A 183 -10.61 -16.48 -6.85
CA HIS A 183 -10.18 -15.46 -5.89
C HIS A 183 -10.55 -14.03 -6.33
N ALA A 184 -11.53 -13.91 -7.24
CA ALA A 184 -12.12 -12.63 -7.62
C ALA A 184 -12.56 -11.84 -6.38
N LEU A 185 -11.70 -10.88 -5.99
CA LEU A 185 -11.97 -9.74 -5.12
C LEU A 185 -12.88 -10.06 -3.92
N THR A 186 -12.35 -10.78 -2.92
CA THR A 186 -12.60 -10.29 -1.57
C THR A 186 -11.82 -9.00 -1.43
N LEU A 187 -12.43 -7.89 -1.88
CA LEU A 187 -12.06 -6.59 -1.35
C LEU A 187 -12.01 -6.76 0.17
N PRO A 188 -10.92 -6.39 0.85
CA PRO A 188 -10.97 -6.30 2.30
C PRO A 188 -12.22 -5.47 2.64
N PRO A 189 -13.02 -5.87 3.66
CA PRO A 189 -14.14 -5.05 4.07
C PRO A 189 -13.63 -3.61 4.20
N PRO A 190 -14.41 -2.60 3.76
CA PRO A 190 -14.00 -1.22 3.91
C PRO A 190 -13.55 -1.08 5.37
N ILE A 191 -12.30 -0.68 5.57
CA ILE A 191 -11.83 -0.33 6.89
C ILE A 191 -12.78 0.78 7.32
N VAL A 192 -13.73 0.41 8.17
CA VAL A 192 -14.57 1.36 8.87
C VAL A 192 -13.61 2.07 9.80
N TRP A 193 -13.23 3.25 9.35
CA TRP A 193 -12.33 4.18 10.00
C TRP A 193 -12.85 4.46 11.41
N SER A 194 -12.19 3.87 12.43
CA SER A 194 -12.50 4.09 13.83
C SER A 194 -11.34 4.82 14.52
N GLY A 195 -11.33 6.14 14.41
CA GLY A 195 -10.60 7.04 15.32
C GLY A 195 -9.11 7.23 15.02
N ASP A 196 -8.80 8.40 14.46
CA ASP A 196 -7.49 9.08 14.36
C ASP A 196 -6.24 8.19 14.43
N SER A 197 -5.87 7.66 13.25
CA SER A 197 -4.51 7.22 13.02
C SER A 197 -3.57 8.42 13.09
N SER A 198 -2.41 8.20 13.70
CA SER A 198 -1.28 9.10 13.67
C SER A 198 -1.07 9.64 12.25
N LYS A 199 -0.92 10.97 12.07
CA LYS A 199 -0.58 11.55 10.75
C LYS A 199 0.77 11.07 10.23
N HIS A 200 1.57 10.46 11.12
CA HIS A 200 2.86 9.87 10.88
C HIS A 200 2.86 8.33 11.02
N ALA A 201 1.69 7.70 11.18
CA ALA A 201 1.55 6.25 11.46
C ALA A 201 2.34 5.39 10.46
N ASN A 202 2.32 5.83 9.21
CA ASN A 202 2.88 5.09 8.09
C ASN A 202 4.39 5.34 7.93
N ILE A 203 5.06 6.10 8.80
CA ILE A 203 6.50 6.42 8.63
C ILE A 203 7.38 5.29 9.18
N GLY A 204 6.82 4.41 10.03
CA GLY A 204 7.53 3.23 10.58
C GLY A 204 6.68 1.98 10.82
N HIS A 205 5.44 1.91 10.33
CA HIS A 205 4.56 0.72 10.39
C HIS A 205 3.76 0.54 9.09
N PRO A 206 3.37 -0.69 8.73
CA PRO A 206 2.54 -0.98 7.56
C PRO A 206 1.12 -0.40 7.71
N ALA A 207 0.51 -0.06 6.56
CA ALA A 207 -0.90 0.34 6.46
C ALA A 207 -1.84 -0.87 6.58
#